data_AF-A0A941M8I5-F1
#
_entry.id   AF-A0A941M8I5-F1
#
_cell.length_a   1.000
_cell.length_b   1.000
_cell.length_c   1.000
_cell.angle_alpha   90.00
_cell.angle_beta   90.00
_cell.angle_gamma   90.00
#
_symmetry.space_group_name_H-M   'P 1'
#
loop_
_entity.id
_entity.type
_entity.pdbx_description
1 polymer ?
#
loop_
_entity_poly.entity_id
_entity_poly.type
_entity_poly.pdbx_seq_one_letter_code
_entity_poly.pdbx_strand_id
1 'polypeptide(L)'
;MNTAAPADANPPFTVHWSRVPRPDGEPALFALWPSPMNHDACFEAAGFRAFGDNDAAWDAKADALLTRLLAALGVHGETRQTSTPAKKHLPWYRRLFSTPAAFGLREQIELPLHRDELPDCIIGFGVSGVSLRTGDGHHVFWITMPESCAAAFPGLAAGIAAPHPVVRTDLDWARLTQSPHA
;
A
#
# COMPACT_ATOMS: atom_id res chain seq x y z
N MET A 1 -43.55 18.88 3.06
CA MET A 1 -42.40 19.07 2.16
C MET A 1 -41.16 18.74 2.97
N ASN A 2 -40.63 17.52 2.81
CA ASN A 2 -39.44 17.06 3.53
C ASN A 2 -38.24 17.29 2.61
N THR A 3 -37.32 18.14 3.03
CA THR A 3 -36.05 18.39 2.34
C THR A 3 -35.14 17.19 2.59
N ALA A 4 -35.02 16.30 1.60
CA ALA A 4 -33.97 15.29 1.60
C ALA A 4 -32.62 16.00 1.43
N ALA A 5 -31.71 15.79 2.38
CA ALA A 5 -30.31 16.19 2.26
C ALA A 5 -29.64 15.41 1.12
N PRO A 6 -28.65 16.00 0.41
CA PRO A 6 -27.98 15.32 -0.70
C PRO A 6 -27.17 14.14 -0.17
N ALA A 7 -27.48 12.94 -0.65
CA ALA A 7 -26.67 11.76 -0.48
C ALA A 7 -25.57 11.78 -1.56
N ASP A 8 -24.48 12.50 -1.32
CA ASP A 8 -23.24 12.46 -2.14
C ASP A 8 -22.11 13.21 -1.42
N ALA A 9 -21.69 12.73 -0.24
CA ALA A 9 -20.47 13.19 0.40
C ALA A 9 -19.54 11.99 0.58
N ASN A 10 -18.69 11.74 -0.41
CA ASN A 10 -17.59 10.80 -0.29
C ASN A 10 -16.81 11.15 1.00
N PRO A 11 -16.57 10.21 1.93
CA PRO A 11 -15.90 10.52 3.17
C PRO A 11 -14.52 11.15 2.93
N PRO A 12 -14.05 12.00 3.87
CA PRO A 12 -12.81 12.73 3.68
C PRO A 12 -11.61 11.79 3.60
N PHE A 13 -10.65 12.15 2.73
CA PHE A 13 -9.40 11.42 2.60
C PHE A 13 -8.63 11.38 3.92
N THR A 14 -8.49 10.18 4.48
CA THR A 14 -7.87 9.93 5.79
C THR A 14 -6.81 8.86 5.63
N VAL A 15 -5.67 9.01 6.30
CA VAL A 15 -4.61 7.99 6.28
C VAL A 15 -4.73 7.13 7.52
N HIS A 16 -4.93 5.85 7.32
CA HIS A 16 -5.00 4.88 8.39
C HIS A 16 -3.71 4.09 8.49
N TRP A 17 -3.42 3.62 9.69
CA TRP A 17 -2.34 2.66 9.89
C TRP A 17 -2.63 1.70 11.03
N SER A 18 -1.93 0.58 11.02
CA SER A 18 -1.95 -0.41 12.10
C SER A 18 -0.64 -1.15 12.20
N ARG A 19 -0.37 -1.71 13.38
CA ARG A 19 0.67 -2.71 13.54
C ARG A 19 0.06 -4.08 13.28
N VAL A 20 0.67 -4.85 12.38
CA VAL A 20 0.25 -6.21 12.07
C VAL A 20 0.94 -7.16 13.06
N PRO A 21 0.19 -8.03 13.76
CA PRO A 21 0.78 -9.02 14.66
C PRO A 21 1.80 -9.91 13.94
N ARG A 22 2.97 -10.10 14.55
CA ARG A 22 4.05 -10.97 14.07
C ARG A 22 4.63 -11.77 15.24
N PRO A 23 5.20 -12.96 14.99
CA PRO A 23 5.96 -13.70 16.00
C PRO A 23 7.09 -12.87 16.60
N ASP A 24 7.42 -13.15 17.87
CA ASP A 24 8.54 -12.49 18.54
C ASP A 24 9.87 -12.75 17.81
N GLY A 25 10.68 -11.71 17.67
CA GLY A 25 11.97 -11.76 16.98
C GLY A 25 11.89 -11.54 15.47
N GLU A 26 10.69 -11.48 14.88
CA GLU A 26 10.51 -10.98 13.51
C GLU A 26 10.56 -9.44 13.47
N PRO A 27 10.96 -8.85 12.33
CA PRO A 27 10.83 -7.41 12.11
C PRO A 27 9.38 -6.94 12.28
N ALA A 28 9.20 -5.70 12.75
CA ALA A 28 7.90 -5.09 12.87
C ALA A 28 7.25 -4.93 11.49
N LEU A 29 5.99 -5.32 11.38
CA LEU A 29 5.17 -5.11 10.19
C LEU A 29 4.06 -4.10 10.49
N PHE A 30 3.93 -3.12 9.62
CA PHE A 30 2.87 -2.13 9.65
C PHE A 30 2.08 -2.15 8.34
N ALA A 31 0.80 -1.86 8.43
CA ALA A 31 -0.04 -1.56 7.28
C ALA A 31 -0.39 -0.08 7.32
N LEU A 32 -0.32 0.58 6.16
CA LEU A 32 -0.76 1.96 5.96
C LEU A 32 -1.65 2.00 4.72
N TRP A 33 -2.80 2.67 4.80
CA TRP A 33 -3.73 2.76 3.67
C TRP A 33 -4.47 4.10 3.66
N PRO A 34 -4.77 4.67 2.49
CA PRO A 34 -5.72 5.76 2.36
C PRO A 34 -7.16 5.26 2.57
N SER A 35 -8.04 6.12 3.04
CA SER A 35 -9.48 5.86 3.16
C SER A 35 -10.25 7.07 2.62
N PRO A 36 -11.42 6.91 1.97
CA PRO A 36 -12.14 5.65 1.72
C PRO A 36 -11.38 4.67 0.84
N MET A 37 -11.70 3.38 0.97
CA MET A 37 -11.23 2.32 0.07
C MET A 37 -12.38 1.86 -0.82
N ASN A 38 -12.08 1.23 -1.95
CA ASN A 38 -13.09 0.49 -2.69
C ASN A 38 -13.65 -0.65 -1.83
N HIS A 39 -14.95 -0.91 -1.96
CA HIS A 39 -15.62 -1.92 -1.16
C HIS A 39 -15.13 -3.34 -1.53
N ASP A 40 -14.71 -4.09 -0.52
CA ASP A 40 -14.26 -5.48 -0.63
C ASP A 40 -14.76 -6.26 0.59
N ALA A 41 -15.28 -7.47 0.38
CA ALA A 41 -15.83 -8.31 1.45
C ALA A 41 -14.76 -8.68 2.50
N CYS A 42 -13.51 -8.87 2.07
CA CYS A 42 -12.38 -9.14 2.96
C CYS A 42 -12.07 -7.92 3.83
N PHE A 43 -12.16 -6.70 3.30
CA PHE A 43 -11.98 -5.47 4.05
C PHE A 43 -13.09 -5.23 5.06
N GLU A 44 -14.34 -5.42 4.67
CA GLU A 44 -15.45 -5.31 5.62
C GLU A 44 -15.30 -6.33 6.77
N ALA A 45 -14.95 -7.58 6.44
CA ALA A 45 -14.71 -8.64 7.42
C ALA A 45 -13.52 -8.35 8.34
N ALA A 46 -12.47 -7.69 7.82
CA ALA A 46 -11.31 -7.27 8.59
C ALA A 46 -11.58 -6.03 9.48
N GLY A 47 -12.69 -5.33 9.25
CA GLY A 47 -13.14 -4.20 10.07
C GLY A 47 -13.00 -2.82 9.43
N PHE A 48 -12.76 -2.73 8.12
CA PHE A 48 -12.81 -1.46 7.39
C PHE A 48 -14.26 -0.92 7.40
N ARG A 49 -14.42 0.39 7.57
CA ARG A 49 -15.74 1.03 7.75
C ARG A 49 -16.04 2.14 6.76
N ALA A 50 -15.01 2.71 6.12
CA ALA A 50 -15.14 3.82 5.20
C ALA A 50 -14.82 3.35 3.78
N PHE A 51 -15.88 3.19 3.00
CA PHE A 51 -15.84 2.85 1.59
C PHE A 51 -16.42 3.99 0.76
N GLY A 52 -15.93 4.15 -0.46
CA GLY A 52 -16.31 5.25 -1.32
C GLY A 52 -15.63 5.14 -2.68
N ASP A 53 -16.03 6.00 -3.60
CA ASP A 53 -15.49 5.99 -4.95
C ASP A 53 -14.09 6.63 -4.97
N ASN A 54 -13.12 5.92 -5.53
CA ASN A 54 -11.78 6.42 -5.79
C ASN A 54 -11.79 7.27 -7.06
N ASP A 55 -12.30 8.50 -6.95
CA ASP A 55 -12.29 9.47 -8.05
C ASP A 55 -10.87 10.03 -8.33
N ALA A 56 -10.73 10.83 -9.39
CA ALA A 56 -9.45 11.41 -9.76
C ALA A 56 -8.81 12.31 -8.66
N ALA A 57 -9.62 12.92 -7.79
CA ALA A 57 -9.13 13.74 -6.69
C ALA A 57 -8.62 12.87 -5.53
N TRP A 58 -9.23 11.71 -5.31
CA TRP A 58 -8.72 10.68 -4.42
C TRP A 58 -7.41 10.09 -4.95
N ASP A 59 -7.35 9.73 -6.24
CA ASP A 59 -6.15 9.17 -6.88
C ASP A 59 -4.96 10.10 -6.76
N ALA A 60 -5.15 11.40 -7.00
CA ALA A 60 -4.10 12.40 -6.82
C ALA A 60 -3.56 12.48 -5.39
N LYS A 61 -4.43 12.27 -4.38
CA LYS A 61 -4.00 12.25 -2.96
C LYS A 61 -3.28 10.95 -2.61
N ALA A 62 -3.74 9.82 -3.14
CA ALA A 62 -3.09 8.52 -2.99
C ALA A 62 -1.70 8.50 -3.66
N ASP A 63 -1.57 9.08 -4.86
CA ASP A 63 -0.29 9.27 -5.54
C ASP A 63 0.68 10.13 -4.71
N ALA A 64 0.19 11.26 -4.19
CA ALA A 64 0.99 12.15 -3.35
C ALA A 64 1.40 11.46 -2.03
N LEU A 65 0.53 10.62 -1.46
CA LEU A 65 0.82 9.79 -0.29
C LEU A 65 1.96 8.80 -0.58
N LEU A 66 1.87 8.05 -1.69
CA LEU A 66 2.92 7.11 -2.09
C LEU A 66 4.25 7.82 -2.36
N THR A 67 4.22 8.99 -3.00
CA THR A 67 5.43 9.81 -3.21
C THR A 67 6.10 10.19 -1.89
N ARG A 68 5.33 10.64 -0.89
CA ARG A 68 5.86 10.97 0.44
C ARG A 68 6.35 9.73 1.19
N LEU A 69 5.64 8.60 1.08
CA LEU A 69 6.04 7.32 1.65
C LEU A 69 7.41 6.89 1.11
N LEU A 70 7.59 6.89 -0.22
CA LEU A 70 8.87 6.53 -0.84
C LEU A 70 10.00 7.48 -0.44
N ALA A 71 9.73 8.79 -0.38
CA ALA A 71 10.72 9.76 0.08
C ALA A 71 11.12 9.53 1.55
N ALA A 72 10.15 9.27 2.42
CA ALA A 72 10.40 9.04 3.84
C ALA A 72 11.18 7.73 4.08
N LEU A 73 10.85 6.66 3.37
CA LEU A 73 11.57 5.39 3.45
C LEU A 73 12.96 5.47 2.77
N GLY A 74 13.11 6.31 1.75
CA GLY A 74 14.38 6.55 1.04
C GLY A 74 15.50 7.09 1.94
N VAL A 75 15.17 7.69 3.09
CA VAL A 75 16.16 8.12 4.10
C VAL A 75 16.97 6.93 4.64
N HIS A 76 16.44 5.71 4.57
CA HIS A 76 17.11 4.50 5.05
C HIS A 76 18.12 3.90 4.06
N GLY A 77 18.20 4.44 2.84
CA GLY A 77 19.22 4.08 1.85
C GLY A 77 18.68 3.92 0.43
N GLU A 78 19.55 3.45 -0.46
CA GLU A 78 19.22 3.28 -1.87
C GLU A 78 18.04 2.30 -2.05
N THR A 79 17.09 2.69 -2.90
CA THR A 79 15.91 1.87 -3.21
C THR A 79 16.29 0.74 -4.15
N ARG A 80 16.06 -0.50 -3.72
CA ARG A 80 16.25 -1.67 -4.56
C ARG A 80 15.00 -2.54 -4.54
N GLN A 81 14.48 -2.85 -5.72
CA GLN A 81 13.46 -3.89 -5.83
C GLN A 81 14.06 -5.26 -5.52
N THR A 82 13.41 -5.99 -4.62
CA THR A 82 13.82 -7.35 -4.20
C THR A 82 12.88 -8.43 -4.74
N SER A 83 11.65 -8.09 -5.12
CA SER A 83 10.73 -9.03 -5.76
C SER A 83 11.00 -9.21 -7.27
N THR A 84 10.39 -10.24 -7.86
CA THR A 84 10.45 -10.49 -9.31
C THR A 84 9.81 -9.32 -10.08
N PRO A 85 10.53 -8.67 -11.01
CA PRO A 85 9.97 -7.54 -11.72
C PRO A 85 8.78 -7.90 -12.62
N ALA A 86 7.70 -7.13 -12.54
CA ALA A 86 6.61 -7.20 -13.49
C ALA A 86 7.12 -6.77 -14.88
N LYS A 87 6.72 -7.49 -15.93
CA LYS A 87 7.22 -7.28 -17.29
C LYS A 87 6.10 -6.86 -18.23
N LYS A 88 6.44 -5.97 -19.17
CA LYS A 88 5.53 -5.53 -20.22
C LYS A 88 5.13 -6.72 -21.10
N HIS A 89 3.85 -6.82 -21.47
CA HIS A 89 3.41 -7.89 -22.35
C HIS A 89 4.03 -7.72 -23.76
N LEU A 90 4.85 -8.68 -24.18
CA LEU A 90 5.30 -8.79 -25.57
C LEU A 90 4.43 -9.79 -26.34
N PRO A 91 3.95 -9.42 -27.55
CA PRO A 91 3.34 -10.36 -28.48
C PRO A 91 4.27 -11.54 -28.75
N TRP A 92 3.71 -12.74 -28.88
CA TRP A 92 4.47 -13.99 -29.00
C TRP A 92 5.54 -13.96 -30.11
N TYR A 93 5.24 -13.36 -31.26
CA TYR A 93 6.15 -13.26 -32.39
C TYR A 93 7.38 -12.37 -32.13
N ARG A 94 7.30 -11.43 -31.18
CA ARG A 94 8.45 -10.60 -30.76
C ARG A 94 9.29 -11.24 -29.65
N ARG A 95 8.75 -12.21 -28.91
CA ARG A 95 9.48 -12.91 -27.83
C ARG A 95 10.66 -13.73 -28.35
N LEU A 96 10.66 -14.09 -29.63
CA LEU A 96 11.76 -14.81 -30.30
C LEU A 96 13.02 -13.94 -30.49
N PHE A 97 12.87 -12.61 -30.51
CA PHE A 97 13.96 -11.68 -30.82
C PHE A 97 14.17 -10.60 -29.75
N SER A 98 13.36 -10.58 -28.69
CA SER A 98 13.42 -9.55 -27.66
C SER A 98 12.91 -10.05 -26.31
N THR A 99 13.61 -9.67 -25.26
CA THR A 99 13.16 -9.90 -23.88
C THR A 99 12.17 -8.82 -23.47
N PRO A 100 11.06 -9.17 -22.80
CA PRO A 100 10.13 -8.19 -22.25
C PRO A 100 10.82 -7.22 -21.30
N ALA A 101 10.72 -5.92 -21.58
CA ALA A 101 11.24 -4.90 -20.69
C ALA A 101 10.46 -4.89 -19.37
N ALA A 102 11.17 -4.74 -18.25
CA ALA A 102 10.56 -4.49 -16.96
C ALA A 102 9.90 -3.09 -16.94
N PHE A 103 8.90 -2.92 -16.10
CA PHE A 103 8.34 -1.60 -15.79
C PHE A 103 9.33 -0.77 -14.95
N GLY A 104 9.19 0.56 -14.99
CA GLY A 104 9.94 1.45 -14.08
C GLY A 104 9.54 1.21 -12.63
N LEU A 105 10.39 1.61 -11.66
CA LEU A 105 10.13 1.32 -10.23
C LEU A 105 8.75 1.80 -9.76
N ARG A 106 8.35 3.01 -10.18
CA ARG A 106 7.03 3.57 -9.83
C ARG A 106 5.88 2.74 -10.40
N GLU A 107 5.95 2.42 -11.70
CA GLU A 107 4.97 1.55 -12.36
C GLU A 107 4.90 0.17 -11.70
N GLN A 108 6.04 -0.38 -11.25
CA GLN A 108 6.06 -1.66 -10.55
C GLN A 108 5.38 -1.63 -9.19
N ILE A 109 5.33 -0.48 -8.51
CA ILE A 109 4.60 -0.33 -7.26
C ILE A 109 3.10 -0.19 -7.51
N GLU A 110 2.74 0.63 -8.50
CA GLU A 110 1.34 1.01 -8.78
C GLU A 110 0.55 -0.09 -9.46
N LEU A 111 1.16 -0.81 -10.41
CA LEU A 111 0.44 -1.80 -11.19
C LEU A 111 -0.18 -2.92 -10.32
N PRO A 112 0.52 -3.48 -9.31
CA PRO A 112 -0.07 -4.46 -8.39
C PRO A 112 -1.17 -3.90 -7.48
N LEU A 113 -1.28 -2.58 -7.29
CA LEU A 113 -2.38 -1.96 -6.52
C LEU A 113 -3.71 -1.97 -7.29
N HIS A 114 -3.67 -2.18 -8.60
CA HIS A 114 -4.84 -2.15 -9.48
C HIS A 114 -5.09 -3.47 -10.20
N ARG A 115 -4.15 -4.42 -10.10
CA ARG A 115 -4.16 -5.69 -10.84
C ARG A 115 -3.67 -6.83 -9.95
N ASP A 116 -4.61 -7.57 -9.40
CA ASP A 116 -4.40 -8.70 -8.49
C ASP A 116 -3.66 -9.86 -9.18
N GLU A 117 -3.66 -9.89 -10.52
CA GLU A 117 -2.95 -10.87 -11.35
C GLU A 117 -1.42 -10.64 -11.41
N LEU A 118 -0.94 -9.49 -10.94
CA LEU A 118 0.48 -9.16 -10.94
C LEU A 118 1.15 -9.58 -9.62
N PRO A 119 2.41 -10.01 -9.66
CA PRO A 119 3.13 -10.34 -8.45
C PRO A 119 3.37 -9.08 -7.61
N ASP A 120 3.48 -9.29 -6.30
CA ASP A 120 3.80 -8.22 -5.36
C ASP A 120 5.09 -7.49 -5.72
N CYS A 121 5.08 -6.18 -5.49
CA CYS A 121 6.26 -5.35 -5.54
C CYS A 121 6.85 -5.24 -4.13
N ILE A 122 8.09 -5.72 -3.95
CA ILE A 122 8.83 -5.54 -2.70
C ILE A 122 10.06 -4.67 -2.99
N ILE A 123 10.20 -3.59 -2.23
CA ILE A 123 11.29 -2.63 -2.32
C ILE A 123 12.00 -2.59 -0.98
N GLY A 124 13.30 -2.90 -0.97
CA GLY A 124 14.19 -2.67 0.17
C GLY A 124 14.81 -1.28 0.11
N PHE A 125 15.06 -0.71 1.29
CA PHE A 125 15.69 0.60 1.45
C PHE A 125 17.03 0.42 2.19
N GLY A 126 18.11 0.38 1.41
CA GLY A 126 19.46 0.12 1.92
C GLY A 126 19.61 -1.25 2.62
N VAL A 127 20.58 -1.33 3.54
CA VAL A 127 20.83 -2.54 4.37
C VAL A 127 20.09 -2.50 5.71
N SER A 128 19.22 -1.51 5.89
CA SER A 128 18.56 -1.20 7.17
C SER A 128 17.51 -2.22 7.60
N GLY A 129 17.11 -3.14 6.71
CA GLY A 129 15.99 -4.06 6.94
C GLY A 129 14.61 -3.42 6.76
N VAL A 130 14.56 -2.16 6.28
CA VAL A 130 13.30 -1.49 5.94
C VAL A 130 12.86 -1.90 4.54
N SER A 131 11.60 -2.29 4.39
CA SER A 131 11.01 -2.61 3.09
C SER A 131 9.56 -2.16 2.96
N LEU A 132 9.17 -1.84 1.74
CA LEU A 132 7.79 -1.61 1.31
C LEU A 132 7.35 -2.77 0.44
N ARG A 133 6.18 -3.35 0.74
CA ARG A 133 5.47 -4.31 -0.12
C ARG A 133 4.13 -3.71 -0.55
N THR A 134 3.82 -3.82 -1.85
CA THR A 134 2.51 -3.52 -2.44
C THR A 134 2.05 -4.69 -3.29
N GLY A 135 0.74 -4.89 -3.39
CA GLY A 135 0.16 -6.04 -4.08
C GLY A 135 -1.30 -6.26 -3.74
N ASP A 136 -1.82 -7.41 -4.20
CA ASP A 136 -3.17 -7.91 -3.93
C ASP A 136 -4.35 -7.04 -4.42
N GLY A 137 -4.11 -6.05 -5.30
CA GLY A 137 -5.22 -5.28 -5.89
C GLY A 137 -5.77 -4.16 -5.02
N HIS A 138 -5.12 -3.85 -3.88
CA HIS A 138 -5.60 -2.84 -2.96
C HIS A 138 -4.51 -1.84 -2.56
N HIS A 139 -4.92 -0.62 -2.21
CA HIS A 139 -4.05 0.46 -1.74
C HIS A 139 -3.56 0.26 -0.29
N VAL A 140 -3.06 -0.93 0.03
CA VAL A 140 -2.44 -1.23 1.32
C VAL A 140 -0.93 -1.29 1.15
N PHE A 141 -0.23 -0.44 1.89
CA PHE A 141 1.23 -0.39 1.94
C PHE A 141 1.72 -1.18 3.15
N TRP A 142 2.41 -2.28 2.88
CA TRP A 142 2.98 -3.14 3.91
C TRP A 142 4.42 -2.72 4.17
N ILE A 143 4.70 -2.21 5.37
CA ILE A 143 5.98 -1.62 5.72
C ILE A 143 6.63 -2.48 6.78
N THR A 144 7.76 -3.10 6.43
CA THR A 144 8.59 -3.84 7.36
C THR A 144 9.72 -2.94 7.85
N MET A 145 10.02 -2.98 9.14
CA MET A 145 11.18 -2.27 9.71
C MET A 145 11.73 -3.03 10.92
N PRO A 146 13.02 -2.81 11.27
CA PRO A 146 13.58 -3.39 12.49
C PRO A 146 12.73 -3.06 13.72
N GLU A 147 12.58 -4.01 14.64
CA GLU A 147 11.79 -3.80 15.87
C GLU A 147 12.29 -2.58 16.67
N SER A 148 13.61 -2.33 16.65
CA SER A 148 14.22 -1.14 17.27
C SER A 148 13.71 0.20 16.73
N CYS A 149 13.15 0.21 15.50
CA CYS A 149 12.59 1.38 14.86
C CYS A 149 11.06 1.45 14.96
N ALA A 150 10.39 0.40 15.46
CA ALA A 150 8.92 0.29 15.47
C ALA A 150 8.24 1.45 16.22
N ALA A 151 8.86 1.94 17.31
CA ALA A 151 8.34 3.06 18.09
C ALA A 151 8.29 4.38 17.32
N ALA A 152 9.07 4.53 16.24
CA ALA A 152 9.08 5.73 15.40
C ALA A 152 7.96 5.74 14.35
N PHE A 153 7.32 4.59 14.09
CA PHE A 153 6.33 4.46 13.03
C PHE A 153 5.14 5.42 13.13
N PRO A 154 4.54 5.70 14.32
CA PRO A 154 3.44 6.67 14.41
C PRO A 154 3.83 8.07 13.93
N GLY A 155 5.06 8.50 14.24
CA GLY A 155 5.60 9.78 13.76
C GLY A 155 5.87 9.78 12.26
N LEU A 156 6.36 8.65 11.74
CA LEU A 156 6.52 8.44 10.30
C LEU A 156 5.17 8.52 9.56
N ALA A 157 4.15 7.81 10.05
CA ALA A 157 2.80 7.82 9.48
C ALA A 157 2.19 9.22 9.46
N ALA A 158 2.36 9.99 10.55
CA ALA A 158 1.96 11.40 10.62
C ALA A 158 2.67 12.27 9.57
N GLY A 159 3.99 12.10 9.42
CA GLY A 159 4.77 12.82 8.41
C GLY A 159 4.35 12.48 6.96
N ILE A 160 4.06 11.21 6.69
CA ILE A 160 3.62 10.73 5.37
C ILE A 160 2.23 11.24 5.02
N ALA A 161 1.31 11.29 5.98
CA ALA A 161 -0.04 11.79 5.75
C ALA A 161 -0.11 13.30 5.49
N ALA A 162 0.88 14.05 5.98
CA ALA A 162 1.01 15.50 5.78
C ALA A 162 -0.28 16.27 6.20
N PRO A 163 -1.07 16.93 5.32
CA PRO A 163 -2.25 17.66 5.79
C PRO A 163 -3.44 16.75 6.14
N HIS A 164 -3.36 15.45 5.84
CA HIS A 164 -4.47 14.52 6.02
C HIS A 164 -4.52 13.98 7.45
N PRO A 165 -5.73 13.77 8.01
CA PRO A 165 -5.87 13.14 9.32
C PRO A 165 -5.22 11.75 9.33
N VAL A 166 -4.62 11.40 10.47
CA VAL A 166 -4.03 10.08 10.69
C VAL A 166 -4.75 9.36 11.80
N VAL A 167 -5.18 8.13 11.50
CA VAL A 167 -5.93 7.31 12.44
C VAL A 167 -5.24 5.97 12.59
N ARG A 168 -4.94 5.60 13.84
CA ARG A 168 -4.59 4.20 14.14
C ARG A 168 -5.88 3.40 14.12
N THR A 169 -5.92 2.34 13.34
CA THR A 169 -7.07 1.43 13.26
C THR A 169 -6.62 0.02 13.58
N ASP A 170 -7.23 -0.57 14.60
CA ASP A 170 -7.03 -1.98 14.91
C ASP A 170 -7.98 -2.79 14.00
N LEU A 171 -7.40 -3.70 13.22
CA LEU A 171 -8.10 -4.56 12.26
C LEU A 171 -7.88 -6.03 12.62
N ASP A 172 -8.80 -6.90 12.19
CA ASP A 172 -8.61 -8.35 12.26
C ASP A 172 -7.71 -8.79 11.09
N TRP A 173 -6.40 -8.61 11.26
CA TRP A 173 -5.39 -8.92 10.24
C TRP A 173 -5.43 -10.37 9.77
N ALA A 174 -5.89 -11.30 10.63
CA ALA A 174 -6.03 -12.69 10.24
C ALA A 174 -7.01 -12.86 9.07
N ARG A 175 -7.96 -11.94 8.86
CA ARG A 175 -8.90 -11.97 7.72
C ARG A 175 -8.28 -11.54 6.40
N LEU A 176 -7.19 -10.77 6.44
CA LEU A 176 -6.49 -10.27 5.25
C LEU A 176 -5.26 -11.07 4.88
N THR A 177 -4.54 -11.61 5.87
CA THR A 177 -3.29 -12.35 5.65
C THR A 177 -3.52 -13.85 5.40
N GLN A 178 -4.77 -14.31 5.27
CA GLN A 178 -5.11 -15.70 4.98
C GLN A 178 -4.88 -16.11 3.51
N SER A 179 -4.44 -15.19 2.64
CA SER A 179 -4.02 -15.52 1.27
C SER A 179 -2.63 -16.20 1.26
N PRO A 180 -2.50 -17.43 0.74
CA PRO A 180 -1.29 -18.23 0.84
C PRO A 180 -0.30 -17.86 -0.26
N HIS A 181 0.68 -17.01 0.02
CA HIS A 181 1.89 -16.92 -0.81
C HIS A 181 3.13 -16.89 0.09
N ALA A 182 3.58 -18.10 0.41
CA ALA A 182 4.96 -18.44 0.74
C ALA A 182 5.79 -18.55 -0.55
#